data_AF-A0A4P6P450-F1
#
_entry.id   AF-A0A4P6P450-F1
#
_cell.length_a   1.000
_cell.length_b   1.000
_cell.length_c   1.000
_cell.angle_alpha   90.00
_cell.angle_beta   90.00
_cell.angle_gamma   90.00
#
_symmetry.space_group_name_H-M   'P 1'
#
loop_
_entity.id
_entity.type
_entity.pdbx_description
1 polymer ?
#
loop_
_entity_poly.entity_id
_entity_poly.type
_entity_poly.pdbx_seq_one_letter_code
_entity_poly.pdbx_strand_id
1 'polypeptide(L)'
;MNKTLITTLALTTLLTGCGESAKQTLVKQYFTAMQNKDVNTLKAILKNPKNAEMFAPDSGFSMTLNTFEVLEDVPEGVNVKYSRFCYADLIVPTIVVDTHDGYKVDLMATMKGEFKAMKNSKPLKQYCYDFQAQPLTGILAGKPWSFVQSHTREINWGNKISQSTSLYAEQCDAEQYGSCSEPSLIISNLDLSGTGGNLNGKENITIHTPPSNNEVVSQGSYRISQLENNQIKLELTFKHDNGDTLNGYITLDKPN
;
A
#
# COMPACT_ATOMS: atom_id res chain seq x y z
N MET A 1 54.55 23.48 59.82
CA MET A 1 53.18 23.15 59.40
C MET A 1 53.01 23.56 57.94
N ASN A 2 53.23 22.63 57.00
CA ASN A 2 53.04 22.87 55.56
C ASN A 2 51.78 22.12 55.12
N LYS A 3 50.79 22.85 54.58
CA LYS A 3 49.63 22.25 53.91
C LYS A 3 49.77 22.51 52.41
N THR A 4 50.11 21.44 51.70
CA THR A 4 50.10 21.35 50.24
C THR A 4 48.64 21.27 49.79
N LEU A 5 48.18 22.28 49.04
CA LEU A 5 46.87 22.27 48.39
C LEU A 5 47.02 21.57 47.04
N ILE A 6 46.40 20.40 46.88
CA ILE A 6 46.37 19.65 45.62
C ILE A 6 45.20 20.20 44.80
N THR A 7 45.51 20.89 43.70
CA THR A 7 44.53 21.37 42.72
C THR A 7 44.22 20.23 41.76
N THR A 8 43.08 19.55 41.93
CA THR A 8 42.60 18.54 40.98
C THR A 8 41.82 19.25 39.87
N LEU A 9 42.42 19.35 38.68
CA LEU A 9 41.78 19.88 37.48
C LEU A 9 40.85 18.79 36.91
N ALA A 10 39.54 18.95 37.09
CA ALA A 10 38.54 18.07 36.49
C ALA A 10 38.43 18.37 34.99
N LEU A 11 38.99 17.47 34.19
CA LEU A 11 38.88 17.46 32.73
C LEU A 11 37.45 17.00 32.37
N THR A 12 36.53 17.93 32.16
CA THR A 12 35.21 17.64 31.58
C THR A 12 35.38 17.30 30.10
N THR A 13 35.44 16.01 29.81
CA THR A 13 35.24 15.44 28.47
C THR A 13 33.81 15.79 28.01
N LEU A 14 33.70 16.68 27.02
CA LEU A 14 32.50 16.84 26.21
C LEU A 14 32.23 15.52 25.49
N LEU A 15 31.38 14.69 26.10
CA LEU A 15 30.62 13.68 25.40
C LEU A 15 29.61 14.43 24.53
N THR A 16 30.00 14.85 23.32
CA THR A 16 29.03 15.11 22.25
C THR A 16 28.42 13.75 21.91
N GLY A 17 27.41 13.35 22.68
CA GLY A 17 26.57 12.23 22.30
C GLY A 17 26.07 12.46 20.88
N CYS A 18 25.98 11.40 20.09
CA CYS A 18 25.25 11.35 18.83
C CYS A 18 23.79 11.71 19.10
N GLY A 19 23.51 12.99 19.28
CA GLY A 19 22.18 13.54 19.41
C GLY A 19 21.54 13.63 18.05
N GLU A 20 20.24 13.41 18.04
CA GLU A 20 19.43 13.60 16.85
C GLU A 20 19.51 15.07 16.37
N SER A 21 19.66 15.27 15.06
CA SER A 21 19.74 16.60 14.47
C SER A 21 18.40 17.35 14.58
N ALA A 22 18.43 18.67 14.45
CA ALA A 22 17.21 19.47 14.38
C ALA A 22 16.33 19.06 13.19
N LYS A 23 16.94 18.66 12.06
CA LYS A 23 16.22 18.16 10.89
C LYS A 23 15.59 16.79 11.15
N GLN A 24 16.33 15.86 11.75
CA GLN A 24 15.81 14.53 12.11
C GLN A 24 14.61 14.65 13.07
N THR A 25 14.72 15.50 14.09
CA THR A 25 13.64 15.79 15.03
C THR A 25 12.39 16.32 14.33
N LEU A 26 12.57 17.30 13.42
CA LEU A 26 11.49 17.86 12.60
C LEU A 26 10.82 16.79 11.73
N VAL A 27 11.61 15.92 11.10
CA VAL A 27 11.09 14.85 10.23
C VAL A 27 10.33 13.81 11.05
N LYS A 28 10.82 13.41 12.23
CA LYS A 28 10.05 12.54 13.15
C LYS A 28 8.73 13.17 13.57
N GLN A 29 8.73 14.46 13.90
CA GLN A 29 7.51 15.19 14.24
C GLN A 29 6.53 15.22 13.07
N TYR A 30 7.03 15.42 11.85
CA TYR A 30 6.23 15.40 10.63
C TYR A 30 5.52 14.05 10.42
N PHE A 31 6.24 12.92 10.45
CA PHE A 31 5.60 11.61 10.30
C PHE A 31 4.65 11.25 11.45
N THR A 32 5.01 11.61 12.68
CA THR A 32 4.14 11.41 13.85
C THR A 32 2.84 12.21 13.71
N ALA A 33 2.93 13.48 13.29
CA ALA A 33 1.76 14.32 13.07
C ALA A 33 0.88 13.81 11.92
N MET A 34 1.47 13.30 10.84
CA MET A 34 0.71 12.65 9.77
C MET A 34 -0.05 11.41 10.26
N GLN A 35 0.61 10.52 11.00
CA GLN A 35 -0.02 9.31 11.54
C GLN A 35 -1.17 9.63 12.50
N ASN A 36 -1.00 10.66 13.32
CA ASN A 36 -2.00 11.11 14.29
C ASN A 36 -3.07 12.05 13.68
N LYS A 37 -2.98 12.35 12.37
CA LYS A 37 -3.84 13.35 11.69
C LYS A 37 -3.84 14.71 12.40
N ASP A 38 -2.71 15.11 12.97
CA ASP A 38 -2.53 16.39 13.68
C ASP A 38 -2.22 17.52 12.68
N VAL A 39 -3.29 18.03 12.07
CA VAL A 39 -3.24 19.11 11.07
C VAL A 39 -2.59 20.39 11.63
N ASN A 40 -2.75 20.68 12.92
CA ASN A 40 -2.20 21.89 13.52
C ASN A 40 -0.67 21.82 13.62
N THR A 41 -0.14 20.68 14.07
CA THR A 41 1.30 20.44 14.06
C THR A 41 1.85 20.48 12.63
N LEU A 42 1.16 19.86 11.66
CA LEU A 42 1.55 19.90 10.25
C LEU A 42 1.60 21.34 9.70
N LYS A 43 0.60 22.19 10.00
CA LYS A 43 0.61 23.61 9.61
C LYS A 43 1.84 24.35 10.13
N ALA A 44 2.29 24.03 11.33
CA ALA A 44 3.44 24.70 11.95
C ALA A 44 4.78 24.29 11.34
N ILE A 45 4.91 23.05 10.86
CA ILE A 45 6.19 22.47 10.42
C ILE A 45 6.35 22.37 8.91
N LEU A 46 5.27 22.50 8.15
CA LEU A 46 5.31 22.52 6.68
C LEU A 46 5.71 23.89 6.14
N LYS A 47 6.48 23.88 5.05
CA LYS A 47 6.86 25.10 4.29
C LYS A 47 5.64 25.85 3.78
N ASN A 48 4.61 25.13 3.36
CA ASN A 48 3.31 25.69 2.98
C ASN A 48 2.23 25.11 3.90
N PRO A 49 1.76 25.87 4.91
CA PRO A 49 0.79 25.38 5.89
C PRO A 49 -0.52 24.89 5.27
N LYS A 50 -0.94 25.44 4.13
CA LYS A 50 -2.18 25.01 3.45
C LYS A 50 -2.15 23.55 3.01
N ASN A 51 -0.96 22.99 2.80
CA ASN A 51 -0.82 21.60 2.40
C ASN A 51 -1.21 20.62 3.53
N ALA A 52 -1.24 21.07 4.79
CA ALA A 52 -1.66 20.24 5.91
C ALA A 52 -3.12 19.78 5.82
N GLU A 53 -3.97 20.53 5.13
CA GLU A 53 -5.40 20.20 4.98
C GLU A 53 -5.63 18.88 4.24
N MET A 54 -4.65 18.41 3.45
CA MET A 54 -4.79 17.11 2.81
C MET A 54 -4.77 15.95 3.81
N PHE A 55 -4.31 16.14 5.04
CA PHE A 55 -4.32 15.13 6.09
C PHE A 55 -5.51 15.27 7.06
N ALA A 56 -6.42 16.20 6.78
CA ALA A 56 -7.63 16.34 7.57
C ALA A 56 -8.48 15.06 7.51
N PRO A 57 -9.19 14.68 8.58
CA PRO A 57 -9.96 13.43 8.62
C PRO A 57 -11.00 13.28 7.48
N ASP A 58 -11.49 14.39 6.95
CA ASP A 58 -12.48 14.50 5.88
C ASP A 58 -11.89 14.58 4.47
N SER A 59 -10.56 14.63 4.32
CA SER A 59 -9.90 14.77 3.01
C SER A 59 -9.97 13.50 2.14
N GLY A 60 -10.28 12.35 2.75
CA GLY A 60 -10.21 11.04 2.10
C GLY A 60 -8.79 10.54 1.79
N PHE A 61 -7.75 11.31 2.15
CA PHE A 61 -6.36 10.90 2.00
C PHE A 61 -5.95 9.98 3.15
N SER A 62 -5.39 8.82 2.82
CA SER A 62 -4.74 7.93 3.77
C SER A 62 -3.33 7.62 3.29
N MET A 63 -2.35 7.72 4.18
CA MET A 63 -1.05 7.14 3.89
C MET A 63 -1.16 5.62 3.97
N THR A 64 -0.58 4.94 2.99
CA THR A 64 -0.51 3.47 2.95
C THR A 64 0.75 2.92 3.62
N LEU A 65 1.69 3.80 4.02
CA LEU A 65 2.97 3.43 4.63
C LEU A 65 2.98 3.80 6.12
N ASN A 66 2.81 2.79 6.96
CA ASN A 66 2.76 2.96 8.41
C ASN A 66 4.12 2.69 9.08
N THR A 67 5.09 2.19 8.31
CA THR A 67 6.41 1.76 8.73
C THR A 67 7.46 2.70 8.14
N PHE A 68 7.99 3.59 8.98
CA PHE A 68 9.08 4.49 8.61
C PHE A 68 10.19 4.45 9.66
N GLU A 69 11.43 4.65 9.22
CA GLU A 69 12.60 4.86 10.06
C GLU A 69 13.33 6.11 9.58
N VAL A 70 13.54 7.08 10.48
CA VAL A 70 14.32 8.28 10.19
C VAL A 70 15.80 7.95 10.33
N LEU A 71 16.55 8.15 9.23
CA LEU A 71 17.98 7.86 9.11
C LEU A 71 18.79 9.15 9.22
N GLU A 72 19.97 9.21 8.59
CA GLU A 72 20.88 10.35 8.60
C GLU A 72 20.41 11.59 7.82
N ASP A 73 21.00 12.73 8.18
CA ASP A 73 20.89 13.97 7.41
C ASP A 73 21.55 13.82 6.03
N VAL A 74 20.91 14.41 5.02
CA VAL A 74 21.43 14.57 3.66
C VAL A 74 21.36 16.04 3.26
N PRO A 75 22.09 16.49 2.21
CA PRO A 75 22.11 17.91 1.83
C PRO A 75 20.72 18.54 1.67
N GLU A 76 19.79 17.80 1.06
CA GLU A 76 18.41 18.22 0.80
C GLU A 76 17.42 18.03 1.97
N GLY A 77 17.83 17.35 3.05
CA GLY A 77 16.93 17.04 4.16
C GLY A 77 17.37 15.86 5.02
N VAL A 78 16.51 14.86 5.19
CA VAL A 78 16.78 13.66 6.02
C VAL A 78 16.32 12.42 5.28
N ASN A 79 17.15 11.39 5.21
CA ASN A 79 16.76 10.12 4.64
C ASN A 79 15.72 9.43 5.52
N VAL A 80 14.67 8.90 4.89
CA VAL A 80 13.64 8.10 5.55
C VAL A 80 13.53 6.76 4.83
N LYS A 81 13.60 5.69 5.61
CA LYS A 81 13.44 4.33 5.13
C LYS A 81 11.99 3.87 5.32
N TYR A 82 11.37 3.42 4.25
CA TYR A 82 10.07 2.75 4.28
C TYR A 82 10.25 1.27 4.01
N SER A 83 9.81 0.44 4.95
CA SER A 83 9.75 -1.00 4.76
C SER A 83 8.37 -1.40 4.30
N ARG A 84 8.31 -2.14 3.19
CA ARG A 84 7.06 -2.58 2.56
C ARG A 84 7.09 -4.09 2.41
N PHE A 85 5.97 -4.75 2.73
CA PHE A 85 5.87 -6.19 2.61
C PHE A 85 6.21 -6.63 1.17
N CYS A 86 7.19 -7.53 1.03
CA CYS A 86 7.62 -8.09 -0.26
C CYS A 86 8.24 -7.10 -1.26
N TYR A 87 8.67 -5.91 -0.82
CA TYR A 87 9.48 -5.00 -1.63
C TYR A 87 10.79 -4.71 -0.91
N ALA A 88 11.81 -4.30 -1.66
CA ALA A 88 13.01 -3.74 -1.06
C ALA A 88 12.65 -2.49 -0.25
N ASP A 89 13.38 -2.28 0.84
CA ASP A 89 13.33 -1.04 1.60
C ASP A 89 13.54 0.15 0.66
N LEU A 90 12.69 1.16 0.82
CA LEU A 90 12.74 2.38 0.03
C LEU A 90 13.35 3.47 0.90
N ILE A 91 14.56 3.93 0.55
CA ILE A 91 15.18 5.07 1.22
C ILE A 91 15.03 6.28 0.31
N VAL A 92 14.34 7.31 0.81
CA VAL A 92 14.14 8.57 0.10
C VAL A 92 14.25 9.75 1.06
N PRO A 93 14.76 10.90 0.59
CA PRO A 93 14.89 12.07 1.43
C PRO A 93 13.53 12.73 1.65
N THR A 94 13.19 12.99 2.92
CA THR A 94 12.22 14.03 3.28
C THR A 94 12.91 15.38 3.13
N ILE A 95 12.36 16.22 2.26
CA ILE A 95 13.00 17.49 1.88
C ILE A 95 12.77 18.52 2.97
N VAL A 96 13.85 19.01 3.57
CA VAL A 96 13.83 20.02 4.63
C VAL A 96 14.49 21.28 4.12
N VAL A 97 13.76 22.39 4.16
CA VAL A 97 14.23 23.71 3.73
C VAL A 97 14.46 24.61 4.92
N ASP A 98 15.49 25.44 4.84
CA ASP A 98 15.70 26.53 5.79
C ASP A 98 14.83 27.73 5.43
N THR A 99 14.17 28.31 6.42
CA THR A 99 13.28 29.46 6.27
C THR A 99 13.57 30.47 7.38
N HIS A 100 13.07 31.68 7.26
CA HIS A 100 13.20 32.68 8.33
C HIS A 100 12.61 32.23 9.68
N ASP A 101 11.65 31.29 9.66
CA ASP A 101 11.02 30.70 10.85
C ASP A 101 11.67 29.36 11.26
N GLY A 102 12.89 29.09 10.78
CA GLY A 102 13.63 27.84 10.99
C GLY A 102 13.33 26.78 9.93
N TYR A 103 13.75 25.55 10.21
CA TYR A 103 13.57 24.43 9.28
C TYR A 103 12.09 24.05 9.09
N LYS A 104 11.71 23.81 7.83
CA LYS A 104 10.37 23.37 7.43
C LYS A 104 10.44 22.21 6.44
N VAL A 105 9.43 21.33 6.44
CA VAL A 105 9.31 20.25 5.45
C VAL A 105 8.64 20.76 4.17
N ASP A 106 9.26 20.52 3.02
CA ASP A 106 8.64 20.74 1.70
C ASP A 106 7.86 19.48 1.29
N LEU A 107 6.58 19.44 1.66
CA LEU A 107 5.70 18.29 1.41
C LEU A 107 5.64 17.90 -0.07
N MET A 108 5.45 18.87 -0.96
CA MET A 108 5.26 18.59 -2.39
C MET A 108 6.52 18.02 -3.02
N ALA A 109 7.69 18.54 -2.63
CA ALA A 109 8.97 17.99 -3.06
C ALA A 109 9.19 16.57 -2.52
N THR A 110 8.88 16.35 -1.23
CA THR A 110 8.97 15.04 -0.57
C THR A 110 8.08 14.00 -1.25
N MET A 111 6.78 14.28 -1.41
CA MET A 111 5.83 13.38 -2.07
C MET A 111 6.25 13.07 -3.52
N LYS A 112 6.74 14.07 -4.27
CA LYS A 112 7.23 13.87 -5.63
C LYS A 112 8.43 12.91 -5.68
N GLY A 113 9.35 13.02 -4.71
CA GLY A 113 10.48 12.11 -4.55
C GLY A 113 10.03 10.69 -4.26
N GLU A 114 9.11 10.54 -3.30
CA GLU A 114 8.50 9.27 -2.92
C GLU A 114 7.79 8.59 -4.10
N PHE A 115 6.89 9.29 -4.80
CA PHE A 115 6.20 8.74 -5.97
C PHE A 115 7.17 8.31 -7.07
N LYS A 116 8.21 9.10 -7.34
CA LYS A 116 9.22 8.76 -8.34
C LYS A 116 9.96 7.48 -7.96
N ALA A 117 10.30 7.32 -6.68
CA ALA A 117 11.03 6.15 -6.20
C ALA A 117 10.13 4.90 -6.15
N MET A 118 8.84 5.06 -5.78
CA MET A 118 7.87 3.97 -5.77
C MET A 118 7.51 3.47 -7.19
N LYS A 119 7.46 4.35 -8.19
CA LYS A 119 7.05 4.02 -9.56
C LYS A 119 7.80 2.85 -10.18
N ASN A 120 9.08 2.67 -9.83
CA ASN A 120 9.93 1.64 -10.40
C ASN A 120 10.21 0.47 -9.45
N SER A 121 9.57 0.44 -8.27
CA SER A 121 9.83 -0.61 -7.30
C SER A 121 9.25 -1.94 -7.76
N LYS A 122 10.08 -2.99 -7.73
CA LYS A 122 9.70 -4.36 -8.09
C LYS A 122 9.55 -5.20 -6.82
N PRO A 123 8.59 -6.15 -6.80
CA PRO A 123 8.52 -7.14 -5.73
C PRO A 123 9.80 -7.96 -5.64
N LEU A 124 10.17 -8.38 -4.43
CA LEU A 124 11.33 -9.26 -4.18
C LEU A 124 11.05 -10.72 -4.54
N LYS A 125 9.77 -11.09 -4.64
CA LYS A 125 9.31 -12.44 -4.98
C LYS A 125 8.27 -12.36 -6.10
N GLN A 126 8.19 -13.40 -6.92
CA GLN A 126 7.13 -13.52 -7.93
C GLN A 126 5.73 -13.49 -7.29
N TYR A 127 5.58 -14.16 -6.14
CA TYR A 127 4.37 -14.16 -5.33
C TYR A 127 4.72 -13.71 -3.91
N CYS A 128 4.08 -12.65 -3.46
CA CYS A 128 4.26 -12.08 -2.14
C CYS A 128 3.39 -12.77 -1.08
N TYR A 129 2.30 -13.40 -1.51
CA TYR A 129 1.34 -14.06 -0.65
C TYR A 129 1.29 -15.55 -0.94
N ASP A 130 1.13 -16.35 0.11
CA ASP A 130 1.04 -17.81 -0.02
C ASP A 130 -0.36 -18.25 -0.47
N PHE A 131 -0.38 -19.31 -1.27
CA PHE A 131 -1.60 -19.93 -1.78
C PHE A 131 -1.97 -21.17 -0.96
N GLN A 132 -3.23 -21.28 -0.58
CA GLN A 132 -3.79 -22.44 0.10
C GLN A 132 -4.43 -23.38 -0.91
N ALA A 133 -4.20 -24.68 -0.74
CA ALA A 133 -4.74 -25.71 -1.61
C ALA A 133 -6.21 -26.05 -1.25
N GLN A 134 -7.09 -25.06 -1.32
CA GLN A 134 -8.52 -25.18 -1.01
C GLN A 134 -9.38 -24.39 -2.00
N PRO A 135 -10.69 -24.66 -2.11
CA PRO A 135 -11.60 -23.82 -2.88
C PRO A 135 -11.50 -22.35 -2.48
N LEU A 136 -11.63 -21.45 -3.44
CA LEU A 136 -11.52 -20.01 -3.21
C LEU A 136 -12.59 -19.52 -2.22
N THR A 137 -12.13 -19.11 -1.04
CA THR A 137 -12.97 -18.72 0.11
C THR A 137 -12.31 -17.56 0.87
N GLY A 138 -13.08 -16.88 1.72
CA GLY A 138 -12.57 -15.80 2.54
C GLY A 138 -13.67 -14.94 3.17
N ILE A 139 -13.39 -13.64 3.29
CA ILE A 139 -14.30 -12.61 3.80
C ILE A 139 -14.32 -11.46 2.80
N LEU A 140 -15.50 -11.09 2.28
CA LEU A 140 -15.68 -9.91 1.43
C LEU A 140 -16.78 -9.02 2.01
N ALA A 141 -16.53 -7.71 2.09
CA ALA A 141 -17.42 -6.73 2.69
C ALA A 141 -17.90 -7.14 4.11
N GLY A 142 -16.99 -7.73 4.89
CA GLY A 142 -17.27 -8.21 6.26
C GLY A 142 -18.14 -9.48 6.34
N LYS A 143 -18.50 -10.12 5.23
CA LYS A 143 -19.25 -11.38 5.19
C LYS A 143 -18.37 -12.56 4.79
N PRO A 144 -18.55 -13.76 5.39
CA PRO A 144 -17.96 -14.97 4.86
C PRO A 144 -18.34 -15.18 3.39
N TRP A 145 -17.37 -15.52 2.57
CA TRP A 145 -17.52 -15.66 1.12
C TRP A 145 -16.91 -16.98 0.65
N SER A 146 -17.61 -17.68 -0.24
CA SER A 146 -17.13 -18.91 -0.88
C SER A 146 -17.57 -18.92 -2.32
N PHE A 147 -16.67 -19.25 -3.24
CA PHE A 147 -17.02 -19.36 -4.65
C PHE A 147 -18.12 -20.40 -4.90
N VAL A 148 -19.11 -20.04 -5.72
CA VAL A 148 -20.22 -20.91 -6.13
C VAL A 148 -20.34 -21.00 -7.65
N GLN A 149 -20.32 -19.85 -8.33
CA GLN A 149 -20.47 -19.81 -9.80
C GLN A 149 -19.67 -18.66 -10.42
N SER A 150 -19.32 -18.80 -11.69
CA SER A 150 -18.70 -17.74 -12.48
C SER A 150 -19.57 -17.38 -13.69
N HIS A 151 -19.47 -16.13 -14.13
CA HIS A 151 -20.06 -15.66 -15.38
C HIS A 151 -19.02 -14.81 -16.12
N THR A 152 -18.72 -15.17 -17.36
CA THR A 152 -17.80 -14.44 -18.22
C THR A 152 -18.57 -13.71 -19.31
N ARG A 153 -18.29 -12.42 -19.46
CA ARG A 153 -18.83 -11.59 -20.55
C ARG A 153 -17.73 -10.92 -21.34
N GLU A 154 -17.99 -10.69 -22.61
CA GLU A 154 -17.16 -9.86 -23.46
C GLU A 154 -17.60 -8.39 -23.36
N ILE A 155 -16.63 -7.50 -23.25
CA ILE A 155 -16.83 -6.05 -23.23
C ILE A 155 -16.14 -5.50 -24.47
N ASN A 156 -16.95 -5.03 -25.41
CA ASN A 156 -16.47 -4.33 -26.60
C ASN A 156 -16.34 -2.84 -26.31
N TRP A 157 -15.11 -2.34 -26.28
CA TRP A 157 -14.78 -0.93 -26.07
C TRP A 157 -14.69 -0.14 -27.38
N GLY A 158 -15.10 -0.71 -28.50
CA GLY A 158 -15.01 -0.17 -29.86
C GLY A 158 -13.66 -0.43 -30.52
N ASN A 159 -12.55 -0.23 -29.81
CA ASN A 159 -11.18 -0.45 -30.32
C ASN A 159 -10.51 -1.72 -29.77
N LYS A 160 -11.10 -2.35 -28.75
CA LYS A 160 -10.64 -3.60 -28.15
C LYS A 160 -11.83 -4.37 -27.62
N ILE A 161 -11.72 -5.69 -27.62
CA ILE A 161 -12.61 -6.58 -26.87
C ILE A 161 -11.81 -7.07 -25.66
N SER A 162 -12.41 -7.02 -24.47
CA SER A 162 -11.84 -7.60 -23.26
C SER A 162 -12.83 -8.54 -22.61
N GLN A 163 -12.36 -9.60 -21.97
CA GLN A 163 -13.21 -10.47 -21.17
C GLN A 163 -13.23 -10.02 -19.70
N SER A 164 -14.40 -10.16 -19.08
CA SER A 164 -14.60 -9.90 -17.66
C SER A 164 -15.32 -11.08 -17.05
N THR A 165 -14.67 -11.73 -16.09
CA THR A 165 -15.23 -12.87 -15.36
C THR A 165 -15.63 -12.42 -13.96
N SER A 166 -16.91 -12.56 -13.64
CA SER A 166 -17.45 -12.32 -12.31
C SER A 166 -17.56 -13.65 -11.56
N LEU A 167 -17.16 -13.67 -10.30
CA LEU A 167 -17.24 -14.82 -9.40
C LEU A 167 -18.24 -14.50 -8.28
N TYR A 168 -19.24 -15.35 -8.12
CA TYR A 168 -20.33 -15.15 -7.17
C TYR A 168 -20.27 -16.18 -6.05
N ALA A 169 -20.73 -15.78 -4.86
CA ALA A 169 -20.89 -16.66 -3.71
C ALA A 169 -22.31 -17.26 -3.56
N GLU A 170 -23.17 -17.03 -4.55
CA GLU A 170 -24.53 -17.54 -4.59
C GLU A 170 -24.88 -18.00 -6.01
N GLN A 171 -25.92 -18.83 -6.13
CA GLN A 171 -26.54 -19.10 -7.42
C GLN A 171 -27.57 -18.02 -7.72
N CYS A 172 -27.26 -17.16 -8.68
CA CYS A 172 -28.11 -16.06 -9.15
C CYS A 172 -28.03 -15.92 -10.67
N ASP A 173 -29.02 -15.27 -11.27
CA ASP A 173 -29.01 -14.96 -12.71
C ASP A 173 -28.16 -13.71 -12.99
N ALA A 174 -26.88 -13.90 -13.30
CA ALA A 174 -25.94 -12.81 -13.54
C ALA A 174 -26.32 -11.86 -14.71
N GLU A 175 -27.25 -12.24 -15.59
CA GLU A 175 -27.72 -11.38 -16.69
C GLU A 175 -28.81 -10.41 -16.23
N GLN A 176 -29.62 -10.81 -15.25
CA GLN A 176 -30.68 -9.99 -14.70
C GLN A 176 -30.14 -9.04 -13.63
N TYR A 177 -30.25 -7.73 -13.86
CA TYR A 177 -29.81 -6.71 -12.90
C TYR A 177 -30.49 -6.87 -11.53
N GLY A 178 -29.68 -6.88 -10.47
CA GLY A 178 -30.14 -6.97 -9.08
C GLY A 178 -30.53 -8.36 -8.60
N SER A 179 -30.35 -9.40 -9.40
CA SER A 179 -30.61 -10.80 -9.02
C SER A 179 -29.57 -11.34 -8.02
N CYS A 180 -28.33 -10.84 -8.08
CA CYS A 180 -27.24 -11.19 -7.18
C CYS A 180 -27.16 -10.13 -6.07
N SER A 181 -27.26 -10.59 -4.83
CA SER A 181 -27.35 -9.77 -3.62
C SER A 181 -26.08 -9.84 -2.76
N GLU A 182 -25.28 -10.88 -2.92
CA GLU A 182 -24.03 -11.07 -2.19
C GLU A 182 -22.84 -10.43 -2.92
N PRO A 183 -21.76 -10.08 -2.19
CA PRO A 183 -20.54 -9.58 -2.79
C PRO A 183 -19.98 -10.55 -3.84
N SER A 184 -19.40 -10.00 -4.90
CA SER A 184 -18.77 -10.75 -5.98
C SER A 184 -17.37 -10.23 -6.29
N LEU A 185 -16.55 -11.06 -6.93
CA LEU A 185 -15.23 -10.68 -7.42
C LEU A 185 -15.27 -10.55 -8.92
N ILE A 186 -14.76 -9.44 -9.44
CA ILE A 186 -14.66 -9.19 -10.87
C ILE A 186 -13.19 -9.27 -11.27
N ILE A 187 -12.90 -10.19 -12.19
CA ILE A 187 -11.61 -10.39 -12.84
C ILE A 187 -11.70 -9.78 -14.23
N SER A 188 -11.11 -8.60 -14.41
CA SER A 188 -11.04 -7.92 -15.73
C SER A 188 -9.62 -7.57 -16.16
N ASN A 189 -8.69 -7.50 -15.20
CA ASN A 189 -7.35 -6.95 -15.43
C ASN A 189 -6.22 -7.95 -15.15
N LEU A 190 -6.53 -9.20 -14.81
CA LEU A 190 -5.52 -10.24 -14.62
C LEU A 190 -5.02 -10.78 -15.96
N ASP A 191 -3.72 -11.07 -16.05
CA ASP A 191 -3.16 -11.84 -17.16
C ASP A 191 -3.38 -13.34 -16.92
N LEU A 192 -4.43 -13.87 -17.53
CA LEU A 192 -4.81 -15.29 -17.44
C LEU A 192 -4.03 -16.18 -18.43
N SER A 193 -3.19 -15.60 -19.28
CA SER A 193 -2.38 -16.33 -20.27
C SER A 193 -1.00 -16.74 -19.75
N GLY A 194 -0.48 -16.00 -18.76
CA GLY A 194 0.83 -16.23 -18.14
C GLY A 194 0.81 -17.21 -16.97
N THR A 195 1.80 -17.07 -16.07
CA THR A 195 1.91 -17.84 -14.83
C THR A 195 1.35 -17.10 -13.60
N GLY A 196 0.97 -15.83 -13.77
CA GLY A 196 0.52 -14.95 -12.70
C GLY A 196 1.64 -14.16 -12.03
N GLY A 197 1.33 -13.51 -10.92
CA GLY A 197 2.25 -12.65 -10.18
C GLY A 197 1.57 -11.90 -9.04
N ASN A 198 2.09 -10.72 -8.71
CA ASN A 198 1.51 -9.86 -7.67
C ASN A 198 0.47 -8.90 -8.26
N LEU A 199 -0.61 -8.69 -7.52
CA LEU A 199 -1.57 -7.65 -7.83
C LEU A 199 -0.90 -6.28 -7.71
N ASN A 200 -1.31 -5.34 -8.57
CA ASN A 200 -0.82 -3.97 -8.62
C ASN A 200 -1.84 -3.08 -9.38
N GLY A 201 -1.46 -1.84 -9.70
CA GLY A 201 -2.35 -0.91 -10.41
C GLY A 201 -2.77 -1.36 -11.83
N LYS A 202 -2.01 -2.28 -12.44
CA LYS A 202 -2.31 -2.86 -13.75
C LYS A 202 -3.02 -4.21 -13.62
N GLU A 203 -2.44 -5.17 -12.90
CA GLU A 203 -3.08 -6.46 -12.63
C GLU A 203 -3.83 -6.41 -11.29
N ASN A 204 -5.16 -6.24 -11.32
CA ASN A 204 -5.99 -6.13 -10.12
C ASN A 204 -7.32 -6.87 -10.30
N ILE A 205 -8.05 -6.99 -9.20
CA ILE A 205 -9.41 -7.49 -9.14
C ILE A 205 -10.31 -6.42 -8.52
N THR A 206 -11.62 -6.53 -8.70
CA THR A 206 -12.59 -5.64 -8.07
C THR A 206 -13.52 -6.45 -7.18
N ILE A 207 -13.72 -6.04 -5.93
CA ILE A 207 -14.82 -6.50 -5.09
C ILE A 207 -16.03 -5.64 -5.42
N HIS A 208 -17.10 -6.26 -5.89
CA HIS A 208 -18.39 -5.60 -6.07
C HIS A 208 -19.32 -5.96 -4.92
N THR A 209 -19.86 -4.95 -4.24
CA THR A 209 -20.89 -5.13 -3.21
C THR A 209 -22.17 -4.42 -3.68
N PRO A 210 -23.22 -5.19 -4.02
CA PRO A 210 -24.52 -4.63 -4.39
C PRO A 210 -25.06 -3.64 -3.35
N PRO A 211 -25.77 -2.58 -3.75
CA PRO A 211 -26.22 -2.29 -5.12
C PRO A 211 -25.20 -1.54 -6.00
N SER A 212 -24.13 -0.97 -5.46
CA SER A 212 -23.23 -0.12 -6.28
C SER A 212 -21.81 0.10 -5.75
N ASN A 213 -21.40 -0.52 -4.64
CA ASN A 213 -20.07 -0.30 -4.11
C ASN A 213 -19.04 -1.16 -4.87
N ASN A 214 -17.92 -0.56 -5.27
CA ASN A 214 -16.86 -1.24 -5.99
C ASN A 214 -15.52 -0.86 -5.36
N GLU A 215 -14.72 -1.85 -5.03
CA GLU A 215 -13.41 -1.67 -4.42
C GLU A 215 -12.35 -2.40 -5.24
N VAL A 216 -11.33 -1.68 -5.68
CA VAL A 216 -10.21 -2.26 -6.44
C VAL A 216 -9.19 -2.81 -5.46
N VAL A 217 -8.92 -4.11 -5.57
CA VAL A 217 -7.87 -4.78 -4.80
C VAL A 217 -6.62 -4.87 -5.66
N SER A 218 -5.62 -4.07 -5.30
CA SER A 218 -4.32 -4.01 -5.97
C SER A 218 -3.17 -4.57 -5.13
N GLN A 219 -3.46 -5.26 -4.03
CA GLN A 219 -2.48 -5.93 -3.19
C GLN A 219 -2.89 -7.38 -2.99
N GLY A 220 -1.98 -8.32 -3.29
CA GLY A 220 -2.26 -9.74 -3.30
C GLY A 220 -1.35 -10.47 -4.28
N SER A 221 -1.60 -11.76 -4.47
CA SER A 221 -0.95 -12.57 -5.50
C SER A 221 -1.96 -13.46 -6.18
N TYR A 222 -1.71 -13.76 -7.45
CA TYR A 222 -2.45 -14.75 -8.21
C TYR A 222 -1.47 -15.65 -8.97
N ARG A 223 -1.84 -16.92 -9.13
CA ARG A 223 -1.06 -17.91 -9.88
C ARG A 223 -1.98 -18.62 -10.85
N ILE A 224 -1.48 -18.82 -12.07
CA ILE A 224 -2.19 -19.52 -13.13
C ILE A 224 -1.46 -20.82 -13.40
N SER A 225 -2.20 -21.93 -13.38
CA SER A 225 -1.72 -23.22 -13.90
C SER A 225 -2.63 -23.66 -15.03
N GLN A 226 -2.03 -24.05 -16.16
CA GLN A 226 -2.79 -24.61 -17.28
C GLN A 226 -3.27 -26.02 -16.90
N LEU A 227 -4.55 -26.30 -17.14
CA LEU A 227 -5.14 -27.63 -16.99
C LEU A 227 -5.43 -28.22 -18.38
N GLU A 228 -5.87 -29.47 -18.41
CA GLU A 228 -6.39 -30.11 -19.62
C GLU A 228 -7.72 -29.45 -20.06
N ASN A 229 -8.20 -29.79 -21.26
CA ASN A 229 -9.52 -29.36 -21.78
C ASN A 229 -9.73 -27.84 -21.87
N ASN A 230 -8.68 -27.08 -22.18
CA ASN A 230 -8.75 -25.62 -22.31
C ASN A 230 -9.23 -24.92 -21.02
N GLN A 231 -8.86 -25.48 -19.86
CA GLN A 231 -9.15 -24.89 -18.56
C GLN A 231 -7.89 -24.35 -17.90
N ILE A 232 -8.07 -23.42 -16.97
CA ILE A 232 -7.02 -22.88 -16.13
C ILE A 232 -7.41 -23.03 -14.66
N LYS A 233 -6.43 -23.33 -13.81
CA LYS A 233 -6.55 -23.19 -12.37
C LYS A 233 -6.07 -21.78 -12.01
N LEU A 234 -6.96 -20.95 -11.51
CA LEU A 234 -6.65 -19.66 -10.93
C LEU A 234 -6.56 -19.82 -9.41
N GLU A 235 -5.37 -19.61 -8.88
CA GLU A 235 -5.11 -19.45 -7.45
C GLU A 235 -5.03 -17.95 -7.13
N LEU A 236 -5.73 -17.49 -6.11
CA LEU A 236 -5.81 -16.08 -5.75
C LEU A 236 -5.71 -15.93 -4.23
N THR A 237 -4.95 -14.94 -3.80
CA THR A 237 -4.78 -14.60 -2.39
C THR A 237 -4.63 -13.10 -2.21
N PHE A 238 -5.35 -12.53 -1.26
CA PHE A 238 -5.14 -11.15 -0.81
C PHE A 238 -5.59 -10.96 0.63
N LYS A 239 -5.07 -9.89 1.24
CA LYS A 239 -5.50 -9.37 2.52
C LYS A 239 -5.55 -7.85 2.41
N HIS A 240 -6.69 -7.28 2.78
CA HIS A 240 -6.92 -5.84 2.75
C HIS A 240 -7.13 -5.30 4.17
N ASP A 241 -6.85 -4.02 4.38
CA ASP A 241 -6.85 -3.41 5.71
C ASP A 241 -8.26 -3.26 6.30
N ASN A 242 -9.29 -3.24 5.46
CA ASN A 242 -10.71 -3.23 5.86
C ASN A 242 -11.21 -4.58 6.41
N GLY A 243 -10.36 -5.61 6.43
CA GLY A 243 -10.70 -6.97 6.87
C GLY A 243 -11.04 -7.95 5.74
N ASP A 244 -11.13 -7.48 4.49
CA ASP A 244 -11.36 -8.36 3.35
C ASP A 244 -10.17 -9.27 3.12
N THR A 245 -10.46 -10.56 2.95
CA THR A 245 -9.45 -11.60 2.76
C THR A 245 -9.98 -12.62 1.77
N LEU A 246 -9.08 -13.20 1.00
CA LEU A 246 -9.41 -14.29 0.11
C LEU A 246 -8.20 -15.20 -0.05
N ASN A 247 -8.43 -16.51 -0.08
CA ASN A 247 -7.39 -17.48 -0.41
C ASN A 247 -7.99 -18.77 -0.95
N GLY A 248 -7.40 -19.30 -2.03
CA GLY A 248 -7.72 -20.61 -2.56
C GLY A 248 -7.64 -20.62 -4.07
N TYR A 249 -8.36 -21.56 -4.69
CA TYR A 249 -8.39 -21.72 -6.12
C TYR A 249 -9.79 -21.95 -6.70
N ILE A 250 -9.90 -21.64 -7.98
CA ILE A 250 -11.02 -22.02 -8.84
C ILE A 250 -10.49 -22.55 -10.17
N THR A 251 -11.35 -23.26 -10.88
CA THR A 251 -11.14 -23.62 -12.29
C THR A 251 -12.00 -22.71 -13.15
N LEU A 252 -11.39 -22.16 -14.20
CA LEU A 252 -12.06 -21.35 -15.21
C LEU A 252 -11.79 -21.94 -16.59
N ASP A 253 -12.71 -21.74 -17.53
CA ASP A 253 -12.39 -21.96 -18.94
C ASP A 253 -11.39 -20.89 -19.40
N LYS A 254 -10.46 -21.30 -20.26
CA LYS A 254 -9.42 -20.41 -20.75
C LYS A 254 -10.05 -19.29 -21.59
N PRO A 255 -9.65 -18.03 -21.38
CA PRO A 255 -10.05 -16.93 -22.26
C PRO A 255 -9.65 -17.25 -23.70
N ASN A 256 -10.58 -17.06 -24.64
CA ASN A 256 -10.34 -17.23 -26.09
C ASN A 256 -9.37 -16.17 -26.63
#